data_AF-A0A6V7Y7V3-F1
#
_entry.id   AF-A0A6V7Y7V3-F1
#
_cell.length_a   1.000
_cell.length_b   1.000
_cell.length_c   1.000
_cell.angle_alpha   90.00
_cell.angle_beta   90.00
_cell.angle_gamma   90.00
#
_symmetry.space_group_name_H-M   'P 1'
#
loop_
_entity.id
_entity.type
_entity.pdbx_description
1 polymer ?
#
loop_
_entity_poly.entity_id
_entity_poly.type
_entity_poly.pdbx_seq_one_letter_code
_entity_poly.pdbx_strand_id
1 'polypeptide(L)'
;MRVPLFIPIDDPSGKVLKRTSLDLTCFGPCQRKVKACLSVLFCLALLFICLYLDIVAILFWDSLLRHSPNRALPLRSLKRQGKGETTIKPLITINKTVELEARNQQLREILNNSLTHWLSDLPDDGWCERMSNGLLSDEEAERLASWNVNQSSERYLPDIKKQNPTEMPEAGCKNLKRLFPFPEEPATEEELQFPLAYGILVYKSPLQVFLLMSAIYQPQNAYCLAVDDRADEQFKKQMNLLMDCFPNIFVMTVNKVEWCEFGVVRGVFNCLRYLSELDHKWRYYQYLSGVDLPLKTNLEMVRIFKRLNGTINAEILPFETSRIVGSQVFMKSPLTLWKSSLSALMSRETVNAIISSNKVRQQLNYLKFGYCSDEALWGTIAGNPKELYIPGGFDANYLYGRLFKETYLSDIKKKQIQRQKEQQQKEQREKDKKQKNTSQSSLLPKYNAAEPFNLSTYYISRFQVWRDVNQMSGSKESRCDGKFIASSCVYGIGDIERLIKRPELIAHKLYLDFEPAAYFCLWKQIHERALDWQTQQRFVGSVYSELPLVKMARGAPEDELKFYFD
;
A
#
# COMPACT_ATOMS: atom_id res chain seq x y z
N MET A 1 40.68 49.83 -30.33
CA MET A 1 40.06 50.40 -29.10
C MET A 1 40.45 49.51 -27.92
N ARG A 2 41.10 50.05 -26.88
CA ARG A 2 41.47 49.30 -25.67
C ARG A 2 40.39 49.50 -24.61
N VAL A 3 39.79 48.42 -24.10
CA VAL A 3 38.82 48.46 -22.99
C VAL A 3 39.48 47.81 -21.75
N PRO A 4 39.53 48.48 -20.59
CA PRO A 4 40.04 47.86 -19.37
C PRO A 4 38.98 46.95 -18.74
N LEU A 5 39.36 45.72 -18.38
CA LEU A 5 38.55 44.75 -17.62
C LEU A 5 39.20 44.54 -16.25
N PHE A 6 38.42 44.58 -15.16
CA PHE A 6 38.85 44.20 -13.82
C PHE A 6 38.12 42.90 -13.43
N ILE A 7 38.86 41.86 -13.03
CA ILE A 7 38.31 40.58 -12.56
C ILE A 7 38.79 40.37 -11.12
N PRO A 8 37.89 40.14 -10.14
CA PRO A 8 38.29 39.75 -8.78
C PRO A 8 38.62 38.26 -8.74
N ILE A 9 39.73 37.90 -8.08
CA ILE A 9 40.14 36.53 -7.75
C ILE A 9 40.21 36.46 -6.22
N ASP A 10 39.51 35.49 -5.63
CA ASP A 10 39.53 35.23 -4.18
C ASP A 10 40.87 34.60 -3.75
N ASP A 11 41.70 35.39 -3.06
CA ASP A 11 42.88 34.95 -2.31
C ASP A 11 42.78 35.54 -0.88
N PRO A 12 42.93 34.74 0.21
CA PRO A 12 42.73 35.19 1.59
C PRO A 12 43.80 36.14 2.16
N SER A 13 44.76 36.62 1.38
CA SER A 13 45.88 37.44 1.86
C SER A 13 45.96 38.81 1.17
N GLY A 14 44.84 39.54 1.19
CA GLY A 14 44.61 40.79 0.45
C GLY A 14 45.82 41.71 0.23
N LYS A 15 46.24 41.82 -1.04
CA LYS A 15 46.62 43.06 -1.77
C LYS A 15 47.14 42.71 -3.18
N VAL A 16 46.74 43.54 -4.16
CA VAL A 16 47.26 43.73 -5.55
C VAL A 16 46.34 43.25 -6.69
N LEU A 17 45.76 44.23 -7.41
CA LEU A 17 45.09 44.10 -8.73
C LEU A 17 46.14 44.21 -9.85
N LYS A 18 46.19 43.25 -10.79
CA LYS A 18 47.11 43.28 -11.95
C LYS A 18 46.35 43.67 -13.22
N ARG A 19 46.85 44.68 -13.95
CA ARG A 19 46.26 45.24 -15.17
C ARG A 19 46.88 44.56 -16.40
N THR A 20 46.07 43.94 -17.27
CA THR A 20 46.53 43.36 -18.55
C THR A 20 45.70 43.90 -19.72
N SER A 21 46.36 44.23 -20.83
CA SER A 21 45.73 44.75 -22.05
C SER A 21 45.90 43.76 -23.21
N LEU A 22 44.82 43.44 -23.92
CA LEU A 22 44.85 42.62 -25.14
C LEU A 22 44.96 43.53 -26.37
N ASP A 23 45.87 43.21 -27.30
CA ASP A 23 46.03 43.89 -28.59
C ASP A 23 45.37 43.07 -29.71
N LEU A 24 44.66 43.73 -30.62
CA LEU A 24 43.83 43.09 -31.67
C LEU A 24 44.34 43.49 -33.05
N THR A 25 45.39 42.80 -33.52
CA THR A 25 45.75 42.76 -34.93
C THR A 25 46.29 41.38 -35.30
N CYS A 26 45.45 40.52 -35.87
CA CYS A 26 45.83 39.66 -37.00
C CYS A 26 44.60 38.93 -37.56
N PHE A 27 44.36 39.18 -38.86
CA PHE A 27 43.33 38.60 -39.71
C PHE A 27 43.55 37.08 -39.87
N GLY A 28 42.51 36.28 -39.63
CA GLY A 28 42.60 34.82 -39.77
C GLY A 28 41.33 34.00 -39.47
N PRO A 29 40.40 34.42 -38.59
CA PRO A 29 39.24 33.56 -38.23
C PRO A 29 37.86 34.04 -38.73
N CYS A 30 37.79 34.99 -39.67
CA CYS A 30 36.49 35.49 -40.16
C CYS A 30 35.76 34.52 -41.13
N GLN A 31 36.45 33.49 -41.66
CA GLN A 31 35.82 32.52 -42.57
C GLN A 31 35.16 31.31 -41.87
N ARG A 32 35.47 31.03 -40.59
CA ARG A 32 34.86 29.88 -39.87
C ARG A 32 33.51 30.20 -39.24
N LYS A 33 33.26 31.46 -38.85
CA LYS A 33 31.97 31.86 -38.26
C LYS A 33 30.83 31.99 -39.28
N VAL A 34 31.14 32.32 -40.54
CA VAL A 34 30.12 32.38 -41.61
C VAL A 34 29.61 30.98 -41.98
N LYS A 35 30.49 29.97 -42.01
CA LYS A 35 30.07 28.56 -42.22
C LYS A 35 29.22 28.01 -41.07
N ALA A 36 29.53 28.36 -39.81
CA ALA A 36 28.73 27.94 -38.66
C ALA A 36 27.35 28.65 -38.59
N CYS A 37 27.26 29.91 -39.02
CA CYS A 37 25.97 30.61 -39.11
C CYS A 37 25.08 30.04 -40.22
N LEU A 38 25.66 29.69 -41.37
CA LEU A 38 24.94 29.03 -42.47
C LEU A 38 24.44 27.62 -42.09
N SER A 39 25.19 26.85 -41.29
CA SER A 39 24.73 25.53 -40.84
C SER A 39 23.58 25.62 -39.82
N VAL A 40 23.58 26.63 -38.95
CA VAL A 40 22.47 26.84 -38.00
C VAL A 40 21.20 27.31 -38.71
N LEU A 41 21.32 28.20 -39.70
CA LEU A 41 20.18 28.62 -40.53
C LEU A 41 19.61 27.45 -41.36
N PHE A 42 20.45 26.56 -41.87
CA PHE A 42 20.00 25.37 -42.59
C PHE A 42 19.29 24.37 -41.67
N CYS A 43 19.79 24.14 -40.45
CA CYS A 43 19.09 23.30 -39.46
C CYS A 43 17.75 23.88 -39.01
N LEU A 44 17.65 25.20 -38.84
CA LEU A 44 16.39 25.86 -38.51
C LEU A 44 15.39 25.76 -39.66
N ALA A 45 15.84 25.92 -40.92
CA ALA A 45 14.99 25.72 -42.09
C ALA A 45 14.45 24.28 -42.18
N LEU A 46 15.29 23.27 -41.90
CA LEU A 46 14.85 21.87 -41.86
C LEU A 46 13.85 21.60 -40.73
N LEU A 47 14.04 22.19 -39.54
CA LEU A 47 13.07 22.10 -38.45
C LEU A 47 11.71 22.72 -38.82
N PHE A 48 11.71 23.86 -39.51
CA PHE A 48 10.49 24.48 -40.02
C PHE A 48 9.80 23.63 -41.10
N ILE A 49 10.56 22.97 -41.98
CA ILE A 49 10.01 22.04 -42.97
C ILE A 49 9.40 20.82 -42.27
N CYS A 50 10.07 20.24 -41.27
CA CYS A 50 9.52 19.11 -40.51
C CYS A 50 8.24 19.49 -39.76
N LEU A 51 8.23 20.64 -39.07
CA LEU A 51 7.03 21.14 -38.38
C LEU A 51 5.89 21.42 -39.37
N TYR A 52 6.19 21.94 -40.57
CA TYR A 52 5.19 22.16 -41.60
C TYR A 52 4.63 20.83 -42.15
N LEU A 53 5.48 19.83 -42.36
CA LEU A 53 5.06 18.50 -42.80
C LEU A 53 4.23 17.77 -41.73
N ASP A 54 4.56 17.91 -40.44
CA ASP A 54 3.76 17.36 -39.34
C ASP A 54 2.39 18.03 -39.25
N ILE A 55 2.31 19.35 -39.42
CA ILE A 55 1.03 20.08 -39.46
C ILE A 55 0.20 19.66 -40.67
N VAL A 56 0.81 19.51 -41.86
CA VAL A 56 0.12 19.02 -43.05
C VAL A 56 -0.36 17.59 -42.86
N ALA A 57 0.42 16.72 -42.21
CA ALA A 57 0.02 15.35 -41.88
C ALA A 57 -1.16 15.32 -40.89
N ILE A 58 -1.15 16.17 -39.87
CA ILE A 58 -2.27 16.29 -38.91
C ILE A 58 -3.53 16.79 -39.61
N LEU A 59 -3.43 17.81 -40.46
CA LEU A 59 -4.57 18.34 -41.22
C LEU A 59 -5.10 17.33 -42.26
N PHE A 60 -4.22 16.51 -42.86
CA PHE A 60 -4.61 15.44 -43.78
C PHE A 60 -5.28 14.27 -43.05
N TRP A 61 -4.80 13.90 -41.85
CA TRP A 61 -5.41 12.86 -41.00
C TRP A 61 -6.78 13.28 -40.47
N ASP A 62 -6.94 14.56 -40.10
CA ASP A 62 -8.20 15.12 -39.62
C ASP A 62 -9.23 15.32 -40.77
N SER A 63 -8.77 15.45 -42.02
CA SER A 63 -9.63 15.41 -43.22
C SER A 63 -10.07 13.97 -43.58
N LEU A 64 -9.22 12.97 -43.34
CA LEU A 64 -9.55 11.54 -43.53
C LEU A 64 -10.53 11.02 -42.48
N LEU A 65 -10.45 11.50 -41.24
CA LEU A 65 -11.39 11.15 -40.16
C LEU A 65 -12.78 11.76 -40.35
N ARG A 66 -12.90 12.86 -41.10
CA ARG A 66 -14.19 13.52 -41.40
C ARG A 66 -14.99 12.89 -42.55
N HIS A 67 -14.47 11.86 -43.22
CA HIS A 67 -15.13 11.21 -44.37
C HIS A 67 -15.32 9.69 -44.24
N SER A 68 -15.27 9.13 -43.03
CA SER A 68 -15.63 7.72 -42.80
C SER A 68 -17.05 7.57 -42.24
N PRO A 69 -18.01 7.02 -43.01
CA PRO A 69 -19.37 6.76 -42.52
C PRO A 69 -19.41 5.51 -41.62
N ASN A 70 -19.85 5.71 -40.38
CA ASN A 70 -20.54 4.76 -39.49
C ASN A 70 -20.18 3.27 -39.59
N ARG A 71 -19.39 2.77 -38.61
CA ARG A 71 -19.58 1.42 -38.06
C ARG A 71 -19.95 1.51 -36.58
N ALA A 72 -21.26 1.59 -36.35
CA ALA A 72 -21.85 1.34 -35.05
C ALA A 72 -21.70 -0.15 -34.69
N LEU A 73 -21.11 -0.43 -33.52
CA LEU A 73 -21.20 -1.73 -32.87
C LEU A 73 -22.66 -1.97 -32.41
N PRO A 74 -23.23 -3.18 -32.59
CA PRO A 74 -24.66 -3.39 -32.38
C PRO A 74 -25.00 -3.46 -30.89
N LEU A 75 -25.56 -2.38 -30.35
CA LEU A 75 -26.37 -2.40 -29.13
C LEU A 75 -27.67 -3.15 -29.43
N ARG A 76 -27.76 -4.41 -29.00
CA ARG A 76 -29.03 -5.15 -28.98
C ARG A 76 -29.97 -4.49 -27.98
N SER A 77 -31.01 -3.86 -28.51
CA SER A 77 -32.15 -3.31 -27.78
C SER A 77 -32.92 -4.43 -27.07
N LEU A 78 -32.89 -4.46 -25.74
CA LEU A 78 -33.87 -5.22 -24.95
C LEU A 78 -35.16 -4.39 -24.86
N LYS A 79 -36.14 -4.76 -25.69
CA LYS A 79 -37.52 -4.28 -25.60
C LYS A 79 -38.10 -4.68 -24.24
N ARG A 80 -38.53 -3.67 -23.48
CA ARG A 80 -39.53 -3.81 -22.40
C ARG A 80 -40.87 -4.19 -23.01
N GLN A 81 -41.42 -5.33 -22.63
CA GLN A 81 -42.87 -5.54 -22.51
C GLN A 81 -43.17 -6.59 -21.44
N GLY A 82 -44.22 -6.35 -20.66
CA GLY A 82 -45.00 -7.41 -20.00
C GLY A 82 -44.84 -7.53 -18.49
N LYS A 83 -45.76 -6.91 -17.74
CA LYS A 83 -46.13 -7.34 -16.38
C LYS A 83 -46.58 -8.80 -16.43
N GLY A 84 -45.96 -9.63 -15.60
CA GLY A 84 -46.39 -10.99 -15.30
C GLY A 84 -45.82 -11.36 -13.94
N GLU A 85 -46.70 -11.45 -12.95
CA GLU A 85 -46.39 -11.86 -11.58
C GLU A 85 -46.10 -13.37 -11.62
N THR A 86 -44.83 -13.74 -11.55
CA THR A 86 -44.39 -15.14 -11.47
C THR A 86 -43.48 -15.33 -10.28
N THR A 87 -43.94 -16.18 -9.37
CA THR A 87 -43.25 -16.72 -8.21
C THR A 87 -41.90 -17.33 -8.63
N ILE A 88 -40.79 -16.62 -8.43
CA ILE A 88 -39.44 -17.14 -8.66
C ILE A 88 -39.09 -18.08 -7.50
N LYS A 89 -39.09 -19.39 -7.78
CA LYS A 89 -38.61 -20.47 -6.89
C LYS A 89 -37.14 -20.88 -7.26
N PRO A 90 -36.40 -21.60 -6.39
CA PRO A 90 -34.96 -21.42 -6.08
C PRO A 90 -33.90 -21.89 -7.11
N LEU A 91 -34.23 -22.12 -8.38
CA LEU A 91 -33.26 -22.66 -9.34
C LEU A 91 -32.09 -21.71 -9.66
N ILE A 92 -32.30 -20.39 -9.61
CA ILE A 92 -31.25 -19.39 -9.87
C ILE A 92 -30.18 -19.40 -8.77
N THR A 93 -30.58 -19.64 -7.51
CA THR A 93 -29.65 -19.70 -6.38
C THR A 93 -28.78 -20.95 -6.43
N ILE A 94 -29.37 -22.11 -6.78
CA ILE A 94 -28.66 -23.39 -6.84
C ILE A 94 -27.58 -23.36 -7.93
N ASN A 95 -27.90 -22.85 -9.13
CA ASN A 95 -26.90 -22.78 -10.22
C ASN A 95 -25.70 -21.87 -9.85
N LYS A 96 -25.95 -20.72 -9.21
CA LYS A 96 -24.88 -19.83 -8.75
C LYS A 96 -24.02 -20.46 -7.64
N THR A 97 -24.61 -21.26 -6.75
CA THR A 97 -23.86 -21.99 -5.72
C THR A 97 -22.96 -23.05 -6.34
N VAL A 98 -23.45 -23.81 -7.31
CA VAL A 98 -22.66 -24.84 -8.03
C VAL A 98 -21.50 -24.21 -8.81
N GLU A 99 -21.74 -23.09 -9.51
CA GLU A 99 -20.69 -22.34 -10.22
C GLU A 99 -19.62 -21.80 -9.26
N LEU A 100 -20.04 -21.26 -8.11
CA LEU A 100 -19.13 -20.77 -7.07
C LEU A 100 -18.28 -21.89 -6.47
N GLU A 101 -18.87 -23.06 -6.21
CA GLU A 101 -18.15 -24.23 -5.70
C GLU A 101 -17.12 -24.75 -6.71
N ALA A 102 -17.49 -24.86 -7.99
CA ALA A 102 -16.56 -25.25 -9.05
C ALA A 102 -15.40 -24.24 -9.20
N ARG A 103 -15.71 -22.93 -9.17
CA ARG A 103 -14.68 -21.88 -9.17
C ARG A 103 -13.74 -22.00 -7.98
N ASN A 104 -14.29 -22.19 -6.78
CA ASN A 104 -13.50 -22.31 -5.56
C ASN A 104 -12.64 -23.57 -5.57
N GLN A 105 -13.14 -24.68 -6.12
CA GLN A 105 -12.36 -25.90 -6.29
C GLN A 105 -11.16 -25.66 -7.23
N GLN A 106 -11.38 -25.03 -8.39
CA GLN A 106 -10.30 -24.70 -9.33
C GLN A 106 -9.22 -23.82 -8.68
N LEU A 107 -9.63 -22.80 -7.91
CA LEU A 107 -8.69 -21.94 -7.18
C LEU A 107 -7.93 -22.69 -6.08
N ARG A 108 -8.55 -23.66 -5.40
CA ARG A 108 -7.86 -24.55 -4.44
C ARG A 108 -6.84 -25.43 -5.13
N GLU A 109 -7.15 -25.97 -6.31
CA GLU A 109 -6.21 -26.77 -7.10
C GLU A 109 -4.99 -25.93 -7.52
N ILE A 110 -5.21 -24.70 -8.01
CA ILE A 110 -4.13 -23.76 -8.34
C ILE A 110 -3.30 -23.43 -7.09
N LEU A 111 -3.94 -23.13 -5.96
CA LEU A 111 -3.26 -22.85 -4.69
C LEU A 111 -2.35 -24.02 -4.29
N ASN A 112 -2.88 -25.25 -4.29
CA ASN A 112 -2.12 -26.45 -3.93
C ASN A 112 -0.97 -26.68 -4.90
N ASN A 113 -1.20 -26.56 -6.22
CA ASN A 113 -0.14 -26.67 -7.22
C ASN A 113 0.97 -25.62 -7.01
N SER A 114 0.58 -24.40 -6.65
CA SER A 114 1.52 -23.32 -6.35
C SER A 114 2.34 -23.63 -5.11
N LEU A 115 1.70 -24.09 -4.03
CA LEU A 115 2.38 -24.51 -2.80
C LEU A 115 3.33 -25.69 -3.10
N THR A 116 2.90 -26.73 -3.80
CA THR A 116 3.77 -27.84 -4.21
C THR A 116 4.94 -27.37 -5.07
N HIS A 117 4.73 -26.40 -5.96
CA HIS A 117 5.79 -25.86 -6.81
C HIS A 117 6.85 -25.07 -6.01
N TRP A 118 6.42 -24.19 -5.11
CA TRP A 118 7.32 -23.33 -4.36
C TRP A 118 7.86 -23.97 -3.06
N LEU A 119 7.16 -24.97 -2.53
CA LEU A 119 7.41 -25.65 -1.25
C LEU A 119 7.70 -27.15 -1.41
N SER A 120 8.15 -27.61 -2.58
CA SER A 120 8.32 -29.04 -2.91
C SER A 120 9.11 -29.85 -1.88
N ASP A 121 10.02 -29.19 -1.17
CA ASP A 121 10.96 -29.81 -0.23
C ASP A 121 10.49 -29.70 1.23
N LEU A 122 9.29 -29.14 1.49
CA LEU A 122 8.68 -29.15 2.83
C LEU A 122 7.98 -30.50 3.09
N PRO A 123 8.24 -31.16 4.23
CA PRO A 123 7.95 -32.58 4.46
C PRO A 123 6.51 -32.91 4.87
N ASP A 124 5.62 -31.93 5.09
CA ASP A 124 4.19 -32.18 5.35
C ASP A 124 3.30 -30.97 4.99
N ASP A 125 1.98 -31.15 5.00
CA ASP A 125 0.99 -30.09 4.70
C ASP A 125 0.48 -29.34 5.95
N GLY A 126 0.83 -29.81 7.16
CA GLY A 126 0.26 -29.37 8.44
C GLY A 126 1.06 -28.27 9.15
N TRP A 127 2.28 -27.99 8.71
CA TRP A 127 3.16 -26.97 9.31
C TRP A 127 2.49 -25.60 9.45
N CYS A 128 1.74 -25.14 8.46
CA CYS A 128 1.12 -23.81 8.51
C CYS A 128 -0.03 -23.76 9.53
N GLU A 129 -0.78 -24.84 9.69
CA GLU A 129 -1.82 -24.92 10.74
C GLU A 129 -1.17 -24.89 12.13
N ARG A 130 -0.11 -25.67 12.35
CA ARG A 130 0.64 -25.63 13.62
C ARG A 130 1.25 -24.27 13.89
N MET A 131 1.88 -23.65 12.90
CA MET A 131 2.44 -22.30 12.97
C MET A 131 1.39 -21.25 13.33
N SER A 132 0.23 -21.31 12.67
CA SER A 132 -0.91 -20.42 12.90
C SER A 132 -1.50 -20.56 14.31
N ASN A 133 -1.33 -21.73 14.94
CA ASN A 133 -1.81 -22.01 16.28
C ASN A 133 -0.72 -21.90 17.37
N GLY A 134 0.52 -21.57 17.01
CA GLY A 134 1.63 -21.51 17.97
C GLY A 134 2.04 -22.89 18.51
N LEU A 135 1.86 -23.94 17.71
CA LEU A 135 2.06 -25.35 18.07
C LEU A 135 3.26 -25.99 17.36
N LEU A 136 4.21 -25.20 16.84
CA LEU A 136 5.45 -25.73 16.27
C LEU A 136 6.33 -26.30 17.38
N SER A 137 6.91 -27.48 17.16
CA SER A 137 8.02 -27.97 17.99
C SER A 137 9.28 -27.17 17.71
N ASP A 138 10.24 -27.18 18.65
CA ASP A 138 11.53 -26.48 18.46
C ASP A 138 12.26 -26.95 17.19
N GLU A 139 12.28 -28.27 16.94
CA GLU A 139 12.88 -28.88 15.75
C GLU A 139 12.17 -28.44 14.46
N GLU A 140 10.84 -28.37 14.47
CA GLU A 140 10.08 -27.91 13.32
C GLU A 140 10.29 -26.42 13.06
N ALA A 141 10.33 -25.60 14.11
CA ALA A 141 10.60 -24.18 14.01
C ALA A 141 12.00 -23.93 13.43
N GLU A 142 13.04 -24.62 13.91
CA GLU A 142 14.40 -24.50 13.38
C GLU A 142 14.47 -24.90 11.89
N ARG A 143 13.79 -25.99 11.52
CA ARG A 143 13.70 -26.46 10.13
C ARG A 143 12.99 -25.45 9.23
N LEU A 144 11.89 -24.85 9.68
CA LEU A 144 11.13 -23.86 8.89
C LEU A 144 11.85 -22.50 8.80
N ALA A 145 12.58 -22.10 9.85
CA ALA A 145 13.36 -20.86 9.86
C ALA A 145 14.59 -20.94 8.94
N SER A 146 15.19 -22.14 8.83
CA SER A 146 16.34 -22.40 7.94
C SER A 146 15.94 -22.73 6.50
N TRP A 147 14.67 -23.09 6.27
CA TRP A 147 14.15 -23.36 4.93
C TRP A 147 14.16 -22.10 4.06
N ASN A 148 14.56 -22.26 2.81
CA ASN A 148 14.57 -21.20 1.82
C ASN A 148 13.79 -21.65 0.58
N VAL A 149 13.14 -20.68 -0.09
CA VAL A 149 12.57 -20.90 -1.40
C VAL A 149 13.69 -21.33 -2.35
N ASN A 150 13.43 -22.29 -3.23
CA ASN A 150 14.41 -22.72 -4.22
C ASN A 150 14.79 -21.54 -5.15
N GLN A 151 15.90 -20.86 -4.84
CA GLN A 151 16.29 -19.60 -5.48
C GLN A 151 16.66 -19.73 -6.97
N SER A 152 16.85 -20.96 -7.47
CA SER A 152 17.12 -21.18 -8.89
C SER A 152 15.95 -20.77 -9.81
N SER A 153 14.73 -20.68 -9.27
CA SER A 153 13.50 -20.21 -9.95
C SER A 153 13.08 -18.77 -9.58
N GLU A 154 13.70 -18.14 -8.59
CA GLU A 154 13.29 -16.83 -8.06
C GLU A 154 13.48 -15.68 -9.03
N ARG A 155 14.43 -15.77 -9.96
CA ARG A 155 14.77 -14.57 -10.72
C ARG A 155 13.62 -14.17 -11.63
N TYR A 156 12.97 -15.14 -12.28
CA TYR A 156 11.91 -14.88 -13.25
C TYR A 156 10.94 -16.06 -13.37
N LEU A 157 9.65 -15.79 -13.61
CA LEU A 157 8.69 -16.81 -14.08
C LEU A 157 9.36 -17.70 -15.15
N PRO A 158 9.42 -19.03 -14.95
CA PRO A 158 10.00 -19.95 -15.92
C PRO A 158 9.45 -19.68 -17.33
N ASP A 159 10.32 -19.81 -18.34
CA ASP A 159 10.02 -19.64 -19.77
C ASP A 159 9.86 -18.22 -20.34
N ILE A 160 9.87 -17.15 -19.52
CA ILE A 160 9.88 -15.76 -20.06
C ILE A 160 11.14 -15.47 -20.90
N LYS A 161 12.26 -16.14 -20.62
CA LYS A 161 13.54 -15.93 -21.33
C LYS A 161 13.65 -16.64 -22.69
N LYS A 162 12.75 -17.57 -23.02
CA LYS A 162 12.95 -18.52 -24.14
C LYS A 162 11.96 -18.37 -25.30
N GLN A 163 11.02 -17.42 -25.25
CA GLN A 163 9.90 -17.36 -26.20
C GLN A 163 9.96 -16.12 -27.11
N ASN A 164 9.42 -16.27 -28.32
CA ASN A 164 9.37 -15.21 -29.33
C ASN A 164 8.51 -14.01 -28.84
N PRO A 165 8.90 -12.75 -29.15
CA PRO A 165 8.20 -11.54 -28.70
C PRO A 165 6.71 -11.47 -29.06
N THR A 166 6.27 -12.16 -30.12
CA THR A 166 4.89 -12.21 -30.61
C THR A 166 4.00 -13.24 -29.89
N GLU A 167 4.58 -14.20 -29.16
CA GLU A 167 3.86 -15.22 -28.36
C GLU A 167 3.85 -14.87 -26.85
N MET A 168 4.52 -13.76 -26.51
CA MET A 168 4.93 -13.37 -25.16
C MET A 168 3.76 -13.09 -24.18
N PRO A 169 2.62 -12.49 -24.58
CA PRO A 169 1.53 -12.22 -23.63
C PRO A 169 0.75 -13.48 -23.27
N GLU A 170 0.32 -14.28 -24.25
CA GLU A 170 -0.63 -15.38 -24.00
C GLU A 170 -0.02 -16.53 -23.18
N ALA A 171 1.19 -16.97 -23.54
CA ALA A 171 1.91 -18.00 -22.78
C ALA A 171 2.30 -17.51 -21.38
N GLY A 172 2.71 -16.24 -21.26
CA GLY A 172 3.03 -15.60 -19.99
C GLY A 172 1.81 -15.55 -19.05
N CYS A 173 0.65 -15.14 -19.57
CA CYS A 173 -0.59 -15.09 -18.80
C CYS A 173 -1.08 -16.47 -18.38
N LYS A 174 -0.98 -17.46 -19.27
CA LYS A 174 -1.31 -18.86 -18.94
C LYS A 174 -0.42 -19.39 -17.82
N ASN A 175 0.89 -19.12 -17.87
CA ASN A 175 1.82 -19.52 -16.82
C ASN A 175 1.53 -18.82 -15.49
N LEU A 176 1.25 -17.51 -15.53
CA LEU A 176 0.91 -16.73 -14.34
C LEU A 176 -0.37 -17.24 -13.68
N LYS A 177 -1.46 -17.41 -14.44
CA LYS A 177 -2.74 -17.94 -13.93
C LYS A 177 -2.67 -19.40 -13.47
N ARG A 178 -1.70 -20.18 -13.96
CA ARG A 178 -1.45 -21.55 -13.51
C ARG A 178 -0.69 -21.62 -12.19
N LEU A 179 0.23 -20.69 -11.95
CA LEU A 179 1.13 -20.67 -10.78
C LEU A 179 0.65 -19.77 -9.64
N PHE A 180 -0.41 -19.00 -9.85
CA PHE A 180 -0.95 -18.08 -8.88
C PHE A 180 -2.48 -18.03 -8.99
N PRO A 181 -3.21 -18.16 -7.87
CA PRO A 181 -4.67 -18.20 -7.84
C PRO A 181 -5.27 -16.81 -8.06
N PHE A 182 -5.40 -16.40 -9.33
CA PHE A 182 -6.11 -15.19 -9.73
C PHE A 182 -7.58 -15.52 -10.07
N PRO A 183 -8.57 -15.07 -9.29
CA PRO A 183 -9.98 -15.29 -9.60
C PRO A 183 -10.40 -14.57 -10.88
N GLU A 184 -11.15 -15.25 -11.76
CA GLU A 184 -11.66 -14.65 -13.00
C GLU A 184 -13.00 -13.92 -12.79
N GLU A 185 -13.74 -14.28 -11.73
CA GLU A 185 -15.02 -13.68 -11.38
C GLU A 185 -15.11 -13.37 -9.87
N PRO A 186 -15.88 -12.35 -9.45
CA PRO A 186 -16.07 -12.00 -8.05
C PRO A 186 -16.65 -13.16 -7.24
N ALA A 187 -16.24 -13.31 -5.97
CA ALA A 187 -16.74 -14.38 -5.11
C ALA A 187 -18.19 -14.17 -4.66
N THR A 188 -18.59 -12.92 -4.48
CA THR A 188 -19.91 -12.55 -3.98
C THR A 188 -20.44 -11.30 -4.68
N GLU A 189 -21.77 -11.15 -4.71
CA GLU A 189 -22.41 -9.90 -5.12
C GLU A 189 -21.97 -8.73 -4.23
N GLU A 190 -21.69 -9.01 -2.96
CA GLU A 190 -21.24 -8.00 -2.00
C GLU A 190 -19.93 -7.34 -2.44
N GLU A 191 -18.98 -8.14 -2.92
CA GLU A 191 -17.68 -7.67 -3.42
C GLU A 191 -17.82 -7.01 -4.80
N LEU A 192 -18.67 -7.54 -5.69
CA LEU A 192 -18.94 -6.95 -6.99
C LEU A 192 -19.47 -5.52 -6.86
N GLN A 193 -20.37 -5.27 -5.90
CA GLN A 193 -21.00 -3.96 -5.69
C GLN A 193 -20.14 -2.95 -4.91
N PHE A 194 -19.00 -3.39 -4.34
CA PHE A 194 -18.10 -2.54 -3.57
C PHE A 194 -16.64 -2.68 -4.03
N PRO A 195 -16.29 -2.24 -5.26
CA PRO A 195 -14.94 -2.41 -5.75
C PRO A 195 -13.92 -1.59 -4.99
N LEU A 196 -12.72 -2.13 -4.84
CA LEU A 196 -11.59 -1.51 -4.14
C LEU A 196 -10.55 -0.99 -5.14
N ALA A 197 -9.71 -0.06 -4.70
CA ALA A 197 -8.58 0.46 -5.47
C ALA A 197 -7.28 0.35 -4.68
N TYR A 198 -6.20 -0.06 -5.36
CA TYR A 198 -4.88 -0.20 -4.74
C TYR A 198 -3.81 0.55 -5.52
N GLY A 199 -3.04 1.37 -4.80
CA GLY A 199 -1.79 1.95 -5.30
C GLY A 199 -0.61 1.21 -4.69
N ILE A 200 0.28 0.67 -5.51
CA ILE A 200 1.34 -0.24 -5.06
C ILE A 200 2.69 0.27 -5.57
N LEU A 201 3.63 0.56 -4.68
CA LEU A 201 4.98 0.96 -5.05
C LEU A 201 5.94 -0.24 -4.93
N VAL A 202 6.59 -0.62 -6.03
CA VAL A 202 7.43 -1.82 -6.12
C VAL A 202 8.76 -1.54 -6.81
N TYR A 203 9.81 -2.30 -6.44
CA TYR A 203 11.15 -2.15 -7.04
C TYR A 203 11.99 -3.44 -7.08
N LYS A 204 11.61 -4.51 -6.36
CA LYS A 204 12.36 -5.77 -6.29
C LYS A 204 11.45 -6.97 -6.05
N SER A 205 11.99 -8.16 -6.31
CA SER A 205 11.38 -9.47 -6.05
C SER A 205 10.04 -9.71 -6.78
N PRO A 206 10.06 -10.04 -8.10
CA PRO A 206 8.83 -10.25 -8.85
C PRO A 206 7.93 -11.35 -8.28
N LEU A 207 8.51 -12.46 -7.80
CA LEU A 207 7.75 -13.55 -7.15
C LEU A 207 6.90 -13.03 -5.98
N GLN A 208 7.51 -12.21 -5.12
CA GLN A 208 6.80 -11.63 -3.98
C GLN A 208 5.66 -10.70 -4.45
N VAL A 209 5.88 -9.92 -5.51
CA VAL A 209 4.82 -9.08 -6.09
C VAL A 209 3.70 -9.95 -6.68
N PHE A 210 4.00 -11.04 -7.39
CA PHE A 210 2.97 -11.95 -7.90
C PHE A 210 2.16 -12.61 -6.80
N LEU A 211 2.79 -13.05 -5.72
CA LEU A 211 2.11 -13.60 -4.55
C LEU A 211 1.22 -12.54 -3.86
N LEU A 212 1.71 -11.31 -3.69
CA LEU A 212 0.92 -10.20 -3.16
C LEU A 212 -0.29 -9.93 -4.06
N MET A 213 -0.06 -9.80 -5.37
CA MET A 213 -1.11 -9.55 -6.34
C MET A 213 -2.14 -10.66 -6.33
N SER A 214 -1.76 -11.94 -6.30
CA SER A 214 -2.73 -13.04 -6.24
C SER A 214 -3.58 -12.99 -4.96
N ALA A 215 -3.00 -12.56 -3.83
CA ALA A 215 -3.71 -12.48 -2.55
C ALA A 215 -4.75 -11.35 -2.49
N ILE A 216 -4.54 -10.25 -3.23
CA ILE A 216 -5.43 -9.07 -3.22
C ILE A 216 -6.26 -8.90 -4.50
N TYR A 217 -5.93 -9.62 -5.58
CA TYR A 217 -6.56 -9.43 -6.88
C TYR A 217 -8.01 -9.89 -6.86
N GLN A 218 -8.88 -9.04 -7.40
CA GLN A 218 -10.25 -9.36 -7.77
C GLN A 218 -10.58 -8.66 -9.09
N PRO A 219 -11.36 -9.29 -9.99
CA PRO A 219 -11.63 -8.75 -11.33
C PRO A 219 -12.41 -7.44 -11.32
N GLN A 220 -13.23 -7.19 -10.29
CA GLN A 220 -13.98 -5.95 -10.15
C GLN A 220 -13.16 -4.79 -9.56
N ASN A 221 -12.02 -5.05 -8.91
CA ASN A 221 -11.21 -4.02 -8.26
C ASN A 221 -10.32 -3.28 -9.29
N ALA A 222 -9.64 -2.20 -8.89
CA ALA A 222 -8.71 -1.45 -9.73
C ALA A 222 -7.31 -1.35 -9.10
N TYR A 223 -6.25 -1.53 -9.90
CA TYR A 223 -4.88 -1.58 -9.40
C TYR A 223 -3.97 -0.66 -10.20
N CYS A 224 -3.08 0.03 -9.49
CA CYS A 224 -1.98 0.78 -10.09
C CYS A 224 -0.67 0.39 -9.42
N LEU A 225 0.30 -0.07 -10.22
CA LEU A 225 1.65 -0.39 -9.80
C LEU A 225 2.59 0.73 -10.28
N ALA A 226 3.18 1.45 -9.34
CA ALA A 226 4.31 2.34 -9.59
C ALA A 226 5.61 1.54 -9.45
N VAL A 227 6.34 1.40 -10.55
CA VAL A 227 7.61 0.67 -10.63
C VAL A 227 8.76 1.66 -10.59
N ASP A 228 9.63 1.57 -9.57
CA ASP A 228 10.85 2.38 -9.49
C ASP A 228 11.73 2.12 -10.72
N ASP A 229 12.15 3.18 -11.41
CA ASP A 229 13.01 3.09 -12.60
C ASP A 229 14.38 2.42 -12.34
N ARG A 230 14.82 2.34 -11.08
CA ARG A 230 16.02 1.56 -10.69
C ARG A 230 15.84 0.04 -10.79
N ALA A 231 14.61 -0.45 -10.83
CA ALA A 231 14.36 -1.88 -10.97
C ALA A 231 14.99 -2.38 -12.28
N ASP A 232 15.48 -3.62 -12.29
CA ASP A 232 16.07 -4.18 -13.50
C ASP A 232 15.02 -4.37 -14.61
N GLU A 233 15.47 -4.37 -15.86
CA GLU A 233 14.57 -4.47 -17.02
C GLU A 233 13.69 -5.72 -17.02
N GLN A 234 14.16 -6.81 -16.43
CA GLN A 234 13.37 -8.03 -16.36
C GLN A 234 12.31 -7.96 -15.26
N PHE A 235 12.60 -7.28 -14.14
CA PHE A 235 11.56 -6.90 -13.17
C PHE A 235 10.46 -6.06 -13.85
N LYS A 236 10.83 -5.02 -14.59
CA LYS A 236 9.87 -4.16 -15.31
C LYS A 236 9.02 -4.97 -16.31
N LYS A 237 9.62 -5.86 -17.10
CA LYS A 237 8.90 -6.77 -18.00
C LYS A 237 7.88 -7.64 -17.27
N GLN A 238 8.23 -8.14 -16.10
CA GLN A 238 7.32 -8.96 -15.30
C GLN A 238 6.19 -8.19 -14.66
N MET A 239 6.42 -6.93 -14.29
CA MET A 239 5.33 -6.08 -13.85
C MET A 239 4.40 -5.79 -15.03
N ASN A 240 4.93 -5.48 -16.21
CA ASN A 240 4.12 -5.29 -17.42
C ASN A 240 3.31 -6.53 -17.81
N LEU A 241 3.81 -7.75 -17.56
CA LEU A 241 3.03 -8.96 -17.75
C LEU A 241 1.72 -8.95 -16.94
N LEU A 242 1.69 -8.37 -15.73
CA LEU A 242 0.44 -8.23 -14.97
C LEU A 242 -0.57 -7.33 -15.69
N MET A 243 -0.11 -6.22 -16.26
CA MET A 243 -0.95 -5.31 -17.04
C MET A 243 -1.45 -5.96 -18.34
N ASP A 244 -0.60 -6.75 -19.01
CA ASP A 244 -0.96 -7.48 -20.22
C ASP A 244 -2.02 -8.56 -19.94
N CYS A 245 -1.97 -9.20 -18.76
CA CYS A 245 -2.85 -10.31 -18.40
C CYS A 245 -4.17 -9.90 -17.74
N PHE A 246 -4.23 -8.72 -17.13
CA PHE A 246 -5.37 -8.28 -16.32
C PHE A 246 -5.78 -6.85 -16.68
N PRO A 247 -6.99 -6.65 -17.25
CA PRO A 247 -7.40 -5.35 -17.79
C PRO A 247 -7.60 -4.26 -16.74
N ASN A 248 -7.71 -4.63 -15.46
CA ASN A 248 -7.89 -3.75 -14.32
C ASN A 248 -6.58 -3.46 -13.55
N ILE A 249 -5.43 -3.92 -14.06
CA ILE A 249 -4.10 -3.60 -13.53
C ILE A 249 -3.42 -2.62 -14.49
N PHE A 250 -2.97 -1.50 -13.95
CA PHE A 250 -2.12 -0.55 -14.67
C PHE A 250 -0.73 -0.51 -14.07
N VAL A 251 0.30 -0.48 -14.92
CA VAL A 251 1.70 -0.43 -14.51
C VAL A 251 2.32 0.82 -15.11
N MET A 252 2.94 1.63 -14.25
CA MET A 252 3.71 2.80 -14.67
C MET A 252 5.12 2.74 -14.10
N THR A 253 6.11 3.08 -14.92
CA THR A 253 7.46 3.35 -14.41
C THR A 253 7.52 4.77 -13.87
N VAL A 254 8.03 4.94 -12.66
CA VAL A 254 8.20 6.23 -11.99
C VAL A 254 9.69 6.53 -11.80
N ASN A 255 10.06 7.81 -11.82
CA ASN A 255 11.44 8.22 -11.57
C ASN A 255 11.99 7.57 -10.30
N LYS A 256 13.31 7.35 -10.30
CA LYS A 256 14.09 6.80 -9.18
C LYS A 256 13.54 7.23 -7.80
N VAL A 257 13.27 6.21 -6.97
CA VAL A 257 12.69 6.40 -5.63
C VAL A 257 13.70 6.07 -4.55
N GLU A 258 14.33 7.06 -3.93
CA GLU A 258 15.18 6.79 -2.77
C GLU A 258 14.40 6.80 -1.45
N TRP A 259 14.88 6.02 -0.48
CA TRP A 259 14.28 5.96 0.85
C TRP A 259 14.36 7.33 1.51
N CYS A 260 13.26 7.74 2.15
CA CYS A 260 13.10 9.06 2.75
C CYS A 260 13.23 10.26 1.81
N GLU A 261 13.18 10.06 0.50
CA GLU A 261 13.07 11.15 -0.48
C GLU A 261 11.63 11.34 -0.99
N PHE A 262 11.38 12.50 -1.59
CA PHE A 262 10.08 12.82 -2.20
C PHE A 262 9.68 11.89 -3.37
N GLY A 263 10.61 11.11 -3.92
CA GLY A 263 10.32 10.10 -4.95
C GLY A 263 9.23 9.12 -4.52
N VAL A 264 9.20 8.76 -3.23
CA VAL A 264 8.16 7.88 -2.65
C VAL A 264 6.79 8.53 -2.80
N VAL A 265 6.62 9.75 -2.28
CA VAL A 265 5.37 10.53 -2.36
C VAL A 265 4.91 10.66 -3.81
N ARG A 266 5.83 10.97 -4.72
CA ARG A 266 5.54 11.12 -6.14
C ARG A 266 5.00 9.82 -6.75
N GLY A 267 5.63 8.68 -6.49
CA GLY A 267 5.15 7.38 -6.98
C GLY A 267 3.74 7.06 -6.48
N VAL A 268 3.51 7.27 -5.17
CA VAL A 268 2.18 7.05 -4.56
C VAL A 268 1.13 7.97 -5.16
N PHE A 269 1.42 9.27 -5.28
CA PHE A 269 0.47 10.25 -5.83
C PHE A 269 0.18 10.03 -7.31
N ASN A 270 1.14 9.56 -8.10
CA ASN A 270 0.92 9.23 -9.51
C ASN A 270 -0.13 8.12 -9.66
N CYS A 271 -0.03 7.05 -8.86
CA CYS A 271 -1.05 6.01 -8.84
C CYS A 271 -2.39 6.49 -8.32
N LEU A 272 -2.39 7.28 -7.23
CA LEU A 272 -3.61 7.86 -6.67
C LEU A 272 -4.36 8.71 -7.72
N ARG A 273 -3.61 9.52 -8.48
CA ARG A 273 -4.14 10.35 -9.56
C ARG A 273 -4.72 9.50 -10.68
N TYR A 274 -3.96 8.54 -11.21
CA TYR A 274 -4.44 7.63 -12.25
C TYR A 274 -5.76 6.97 -11.86
N LEU A 275 -5.82 6.37 -10.66
CA LEU A 275 -7.03 5.69 -10.16
C LEU A 275 -8.21 6.66 -10.01
N SER A 276 -7.98 7.92 -9.62
CA SER A 276 -9.03 8.93 -9.49
C SER A 276 -9.66 9.33 -10.84
N GLU A 277 -8.86 9.33 -11.90
CA GLU A 277 -9.26 9.76 -13.24
C GLU A 277 -9.99 8.65 -14.03
N LEU A 278 -9.96 7.40 -13.56
CA LEU A 278 -10.70 6.28 -14.17
C LEU A 278 -12.23 6.50 -14.10
N ASP A 279 -12.95 6.10 -15.14
CA ASP A 279 -14.42 5.90 -15.07
C ASP A 279 -14.81 4.59 -14.34
N HIS A 280 -13.95 4.14 -13.43
CA HIS A 280 -14.19 2.98 -12.59
C HIS A 280 -14.89 3.41 -11.28
N LYS A 281 -15.90 2.67 -10.83
CA LYS A 281 -16.72 3.02 -9.66
C LYS A 281 -16.19 2.44 -8.34
N TRP A 282 -14.87 2.38 -8.19
CA TRP A 282 -14.25 1.92 -6.93
C TRP A 282 -14.65 2.83 -5.76
N ARG A 283 -14.66 2.28 -4.55
CA ARG A 283 -15.24 2.91 -3.36
C ARG A 283 -14.18 3.37 -2.37
N TYR A 284 -13.14 2.56 -2.18
CA TYR A 284 -12.06 2.80 -1.23
C TYR A 284 -10.70 2.52 -1.85
N TYR A 285 -9.72 3.33 -1.47
CA TYR A 285 -8.33 3.25 -1.87
C TYR A 285 -7.46 2.81 -0.69
N GLN A 286 -6.48 1.96 -0.96
CA GLN A 286 -5.41 1.60 -0.02
C GLN A 286 -4.04 1.62 -0.72
N TYR A 287 -3.04 2.18 -0.02
CA TYR A 287 -1.65 2.12 -0.45
C TYR A 287 -0.94 0.86 0.08
N LEU A 288 -0.17 0.19 -0.78
CA LEU A 288 0.68 -0.95 -0.47
C LEU A 288 2.10 -0.77 -1.03
N SER A 289 3.02 -1.54 -0.49
CA SER A 289 4.40 -1.70 -0.95
C SER A 289 4.65 -3.17 -1.32
N GLY A 290 5.70 -3.45 -2.09
CA GLY A 290 6.03 -4.83 -2.49
C GLY A 290 6.43 -5.79 -1.35
N VAL A 291 6.42 -5.34 -0.09
CA VAL A 291 6.81 -6.12 1.10
C VAL A 291 5.66 -6.28 2.11
N ASP A 292 4.49 -5.81 1.71
CA ASP A 292 3.24 -5.96 2.45
C ASP A 292 2.56 -7.28 2.08
N LEU A 293 1.75 -7.80 3.00
CA LEU A 293 0.86 -8.95 2.75
C LEU A 293 -0.47 -8.74 3.49
N PRO A 294 -1.63 -9.09 2.88
CA PRO A 294 -2.91 -8.89 3.53
C PRO A 294 -3.11 -9.81 4.74
N LEU A 295 -3.82 -9.28 5.73
CA LEU A 295 -4.31 -9.98 6.92
C LEU A 295 -5.83 -10.20 6.87
N LYS A 296 -6.49 -9.65 5.84
CA LYS A 296 -7.92 -9.74 5.56
C LYS A 296 -8.13 -10.15 4.11
N THR A 297 -9.13 -10.97 3.86
CA THR A 297 -9.62 -11.30 2.52
C THR A 297 -10.30 -10.09 1.88
N ASN A 298 -10.55 -10.12 0.56
CA ASN A 298 -11.25 -9.04 -0.12
C ASN A 298 -12.66 -8.79 0.46
N LEU A 299 -13.45 -9.84 0.72
CA LEU A 299 -14.77 -9.70 1.36
C LEU A 299 -14.69 -9.08 2.76
N GLU A 300 -13.71 -9.51 3.58
CA GLU A 300 -13.48 -8.91 4.90
C GLU A 300 -13.14 -7.42 4.77
N MET A 301 -12.24 -7.05 3.84
CA MET A 301 -11.92 -5.64 3.56
C MET A 301 -13.15 -4.84 3.09
N VAL A 302 -13.98 -5.39 2.20
CA VAL A 302 -15.24 -4.77 1.75
C VAL A 302 -16.15 -4.49 2.93
N ARG A 303 -16.35 -5.47 3.82
CA ARG A 303 -17.18 -5.31 5.02
C ARG A 303 -16.61 -4.26 5.96
N ILE A 304 -15.29 -4.26 6.19
CA ILE A 304 -14.62 -3.23 7.00
C ILE A 304 -14.83 -1.83 6.41
N PHE A 305 -14.57 -1.65 5.12
CA PHE A 305 -14.66 -0.34 4.47
C PHE A 305 -16.09 0.22 4.43
N LYS A 306 -17.11 -0.65 4.32
CA LYS A 306 -18.50 -0.23 4.53
C LYS A 306 -18.73 0.33 5.93
N ARG A 307 -18.07 -0.20 6.95
CA ARG A 307 -18.17 0.30 8.34
C ARG A 307 -17.43 1.62 8.54
N LEU A 308 -16.33 1.84 7.79
CA LEU A 308 -15.62 3.12 7.78
C LEU A 308 -16.46 4.27 7.21
N ASN A 309 -17.47 3.98 6.38
CA ASN A 309 -18.51 4.92 5.97
C ASN A 309 -17.98 6.29 5.47
N GLY A 310 -17.03 6.27 4.54
CA GLY A 310 -16.43 7.47 3.95
C GLY A 310 -15.25 8.07 4.74
N THR A 311 -14.99 7.62 5.96
CA THR A 311 -13.88 8.15 6.78
C THR A 311 -12.51 7.72 6.27
N ILE A 312 -11.53 8.60 6.48
CA ILE A 312 -10.12 8.30 6.30
C ILE A 312 -9.57 7.60 7.54
N ASN A 313 -8.77 6.55 7.35
CA ASN A 313 -7.98 5.96 8.43
C ASN A 313 -6.50 6.20 8.14
N ALA A 314 -5.91 7.14 8.89
CA ALA A 314 -4.50 7.49 8.84
C ALA A 314 -3.97 7.59 10.28
N GLU A 315 -2.74 7.16 10.48
CA GLU A 315 -2.05 7.31 11.76
C GLU A 315 -1.70 8.78 12.01
N ILE A 316 -1.70 9.19 13.27
CA ILE A 316 -1.25 10.52 13.71
C ILE A 316 -0.25 10.39 14.85
N LEU A 317 0.91 11.01 14.62
CA LEU A 317 1.98 11.21 15.58
C LEU A 317 2.51 12.65 15.48
N PRO A 318 3.19 13.17 16.53
CA PRO A 318 3.89 14.44 16.43
C PRO A 318 4.93 14.40 15.33
N PHE A 319 4.95 15.43 14.48
CA PHE A 319 5.97 15.55 13.45
C PHE A 319 7.32 15.94 14.03
N GLU A 320 8.39 15.22 13.68
CA GLU A 320 9.73 15.57 14.12
C GLU A 320 10.26 16.76 13.33
N THR A 321 10.31 17.93 13.97
CA THR A 321 10.73 19.19 13.33
C THR A 321 12.18 19.16 12.82
N SER A 322 13.02 18.24 13.33
CA SER A 322 14.37 17.99 12.82
C SER A 322 14.41 17.48 11.37
N ARG A 323 13.28 17.00 10.82
CA ARG A 323 13.14 16.59 9.41
C ARG A 323 12.96 17.76 8.44
N ILE A 324 12.72 18.95 8.96
CA ILE A 324 12.68 20.18 8.17
C ILE A 324 14.13 20.59 7.89
N VAL A 325 14.56 20.40 6.65
CA VAL A 325 15.97 20.58 6.25
C VAL A 325 16.09 21.45 4.99
N GLY A 326 17.31 21.94 4.74
CA GLY A 326 17.63 22.69 3.53
C GLY A 326 16.77 23.95 3.36
N SER A 327 16.27 24.17 2.13
CA SER A 327 15.44 25.33 1.81
C SER A 327 14.10 25.33 2.54
N GLN A 328 13.62 24.18 3.02
CA GLN A 328 12.35 24.04 3.73
C GLN A 328 12.30 24.85 5.02
N VAL A 329 13.45 25.06 5.66
CA VAL A 329 13.59 25.86 6.89
C VAL A 329 13.12 27.31 6.71
N PHE A 330 13.25 27.86 5.49
CA PHE A 330 12.86 29.24 5.18
C PHE A 330 11.46 29.36 4.59
N MET A 331 10.76 28.24 4.41
CA MET A 331 9.42 28.18 3.83
C MET A 331 8.37 27.94 4.90
N LYS A 332 7.24 28.65 4.82
CA LYS A 332 6.10 28.36 5.69
C LYS A 332 5.31 27.17 5.13
N SER A 333 5.15 26.12 5.94
CA SER A 333 4.28 24.99 5.56
C SER A 333 2.84 25.46 5.32
N PRO A 334 2.18 25.05 4.22
CA PRO A 334 0.80 25.41 3.93
C PRO A 334 -0.24 24.90 4.94
N LEU A 335 0.09 23.81 5.64
CA LEU A 335 -0.70 23.12 6.68
C LEU A 335 0.19 22.77 7.87
N THR A 336 -0.41 22.56 9.05
CA THR A 336 0.34 22.05 10.22
C THR A 336 0.77 20.61 9.96
N LEU A 337 2.06 20.34 10.11
CA LEU A 337 2.62 19.02 9.81
C LEU A 337 2.28 18.02 10.91
N TRP A 338 1.80 16.86 10.49
CA TRP A 338 1.58 15.69 11.32
C TRP A 338 2.35 14.52 10.75
N LYS A 339 2.96 13.72 11.64
CA LYS A 339 3.55 12.46 11.24
C LYS A 339 2.45 11.42 11.06
N SER A 340 2.56 10.60 10.04
CA SER A 340 1.64 9.51 9.73
C SER A 340 2.36 8.41 8.97
N SER A 341 1.89 7.16 9.08
CA SER A 341 2.25 6.12 8.12
C SER A 341 1.90 6.53 6.68
N LEU A 342 2.70 6.08 5.72
CA LEU A 342 2.40 6.22 4.29
C LEU A 342 1.18 5.36 3.87
N SER A 343 0.83 4.35 4.68
CA SER A 343 -0.38 3.58 4.49
C SER A 343 -1.58 4.31 5.06
N ALA A 344 -2.62 4.46 4.23
CA ALA A 344 -3.87 5.07 4.64
C ALA A 344 -5.03 4.43 3.86
N LEU A 345 -6.23 4.53 4.43
CA LEU A 345 -7.48 4.07 3.82
C LEU A 345 -8.33 5.29 3.50
N MET A 346 -8.77 5.44 2.25
CA MET A 346 -9.49 6.66 1.81
C MET A 346 -10.67 6.31 0.93
N SER A 347 -11.81 6.99 1.12
CA SER A 347 -12.92 6.87 0.18
C SER A 347 -12.59 7.52 -1.17
N ARG A 348 -13.28 7.14 -2.24
CA ARG A 348 -13.12 7.81 -3.55
C ARG A 348 -13.42 9.30 -3.50
N GLU A 349 -14.40 9.71 -2.70
CA GLU A 349 -14.74 11.11 -2.49
C GLU A 349 -13.57 11.88 -1.85
N THR A 350 -12.97 11.30 -0.79
CA THR A 350 -11.76 11.80 -0.15
C THR A 350 -10.62 11.97 -1.17
N VAL A 351 -10.36 10.95 -1.97
CA VAL A 351 -9.29 10.97 -3.00
C VAL A 351 -9.54 12.08 -4.03
N ASN A 352 -10.77 12.22 -4.53
CA ASN A 352 -11.10 13.26 -5.50
C ASN A 352 -10.90 14.67 -4.92
N ALA A 353 -11.26 14.89 -3.65
CA ALA A 353 -11.00 16.15 -2.95
C ALA A 353 -9.49 16.43 -2.81
N ILE A 354 -8.69 15.39 -2.52
CA ILE A 354 -7.23 15.50 -2.40
C ILE A 354 -6.60 15.91 -3.75
N ILE A 355 -6.96 15.22 -4.85
CA ILE A 355 -6.36 15.44 -6.18
C ILE A 355 -6.74 16.82 -6.77
N SER A 356 -7.97 17.29 -6.51
CA SER A 356 -8.46 18.58 -7.01
C SER A 356 -7.99 19.79 -6.20
N SER A 357 -7.53 19.61 -4.96
CA SER A 357 -7.19 20.71 -4.06
C SER A 357 -5.87 21.42 -4.41
N ASN A 358 -5.93 22.73 -4.61
CA ASN A 358 -4.74 23.57 -4.76
C ASN A 358 -3.89 23.61 -3.48
N LYS A 359 -4.53 23.55 -2.31
CA LYS A 359 -3.84 23.52 -1.01
C LYS A 359 -3.02 22.24 -0.85
N VAL A 360 -3.54 21.09 -1.30
CA VAL A 360 -2.78 19.84 -1.34
C VAL A 360 -1.59 19.95 -2.29
N ARG A 361 -1.76 20.57 -3.48
CA ARG A 361 -0.62 20.80 -4.40
C ARG A 361 0.46 21.68 -3.78
N GLN A 362 0.09 22.73 -3.06
CA GLN A 362 1.04 23.55 -2.31
C GLN A 362 1.76 22.72 -1.24
N GLN A 363 1.04 21.87 -0.51
CA GLN A 363 1.61 20.99 0.51
C GLN A 363 2.61 20.00 -0.11
N LEU A 364 2.27 19.36 -1.23
CA LEU A 364 3.17 18.47 -1.96
C LEU A 364 4.43 19.22 -2.42
N ASN A 365 4.29 20.46 -2.90
CA ASN A 365 5.45 21.28 -3.28
C ASN A 365 6.35 21.60 -2.08
N TYR A 366 5.77 21.90 -0.92
CA TYR A 366 6.52 22.12 0.31
C TYR A 366 7.28 20.85 0.74
N LEU A 367 6.65 19.68 0.64
CA LEU A 367 7.23 18.38 0.99
C LEU A 367 8.34 17.91 0.05
N LYS A 368 8.54 18.54 -1.12
CA LYS A 368 9.64 18.17 -2.05
C LYS A 368 11.04 18.31 -1.45
N PHE A 369 11.18 19.16 -0.45
CA PHE A 369 12.48 19.55 0.12
C PHE A 369 12.73 18.99 1.52
N GLY A 370 11.78 18.26 2.09
CA GLY A 370 11.89 17.67 3.43
C GLY A 370 12.44 16.24 3.42
N TYR A 371 12.97 15.80 4.57
CA TYR A 371 13.45 14.43 4.76
C TYR A 371 12.33 13.51 5.28
N CYS A 372 12.23 12.29 4.72
CA CYS A 372 11.15 11.32 4.97
C CYS A 372 9.75 11.96 4.84
N SER A 373 9.55 12.71 3.76
CA SER A 373 8.36 13.54 3.56
C SER A 373 7.07 12.74 3.33
N ASP A 374 7.20 11.46 3.00
CA ASP A 374 6.09 10.50 2.92
C ASP A 374 5.42 10.27 4.28
N GLU A 375 6.18 10.37 5.37
CA GLU A 375 5.65 10.29 6.74
C GLU A 375 4.96 11.59 7.18
N ALA A 376 4.93 12.65 6.37
CA ALA A 376 4.31 13.94 6.70
C ALA A 376 3.04 14.23 5.89
N LEU A 377 2.51 13.23 5.19
CA LEU A 377 1.59 13.44 4.08
C LEU A 377 0.12 13.28 4.47
N TRP A 378 -0.30 12.05 4.76
CA TRP A 378 -1.72 11.75 4.94
C TRP A 378 -2.30 12.35 6.21
N GLY A 379 -1.57 12.25 7.33
CA GLY A 379 -1.97 12.88 8.58
C GLY A 379 -2.12 14.39 8.44
N THR A 380 -1.22 15.04 7.72
CA THR A 380 -1.27 16.49 7.45
C THR A 380 -2.47 16.85 6.57
N ILE A 381 -2.68 16.15 5.45
CA ILE A 381 -3.79 16.47 4.52
C ILE A 381 -5.14 16.23 5.18
N ALA A 382 -5.30 15.14 5.94
CA ALA A 382 -6.55 14.76 6.57
C ALA A 382 -6.85 15.52 7.88
N GLY A 383 -5.79 16.00 8.54
CA GLY A 383 -5.79 16.44 9.94
C GLY A 383 -5.95 17.94 10.19
N ASN A 384 -6.07 18.76 9.16
CA ASN A 384 -6.11 20.23 9.25
C ASN A 384 -7.46 20.80 8.76
N PRO A 385 -8.60 20.48 9.39
CA PRO A 385 -9.93 20.79 8.86
C PRO A 385 -10.25 22.29 8.82
N LYS A 386 -9.52 23.12 9.59
CA LYS A 386 -9.70 24.58 9.59
C LYS A 386 -9.09 25.23 8.33
N GLU A 387 -7.97 24.70 7.85
CA GLU A 387 -7.24 25.22 6.69
C GLU A 387 -7.54 24.45 5.40
N LEU A 388 -7.99 23.20 5.50
CA LEU A 388 -8.30 22.31 4.39
C LEU A 388 -9.40 21.32 4.78
N TYR A 389 -10.59 21.51 4.24
CA TYR A 389 -11.66 20.53 4.35
C TYR A 389 -11.40 19.33 3.40
N ILE A 390 -11.35 18.13 3.97
CA ILE A 390 -11.30 16.86 3.23
C ILE A 390 -12.47 15.99 3.70
N PRO A 391 -13.31 15.47 2.78
CA PRO A 391 -14.37 14.52 3.12
C PRO A 391 -13.83 13.30 3.88
N GLY A 392 -14.44 13.00 5.02
CA GLY A 392 -13.99 11.92 5.90
C GLY A 392 -12.74 12.24 6.72
N GLY A 393 -12.17 13.45 6.62
CA GLY A 393 -11.06 13.95 7.42
C GLY A 393 -11.41 14.16 8.91
N PHE A 394 -10.42 14.55 9.69
CA PHE A 394 -10.55 14.72 11.15
C PHE A 394 -9.69 15.88 11.65
N ASP A 395 -9.91 16.33 12.90
CA ASP A 395 -9.01 17.29 13.54
C ASP A 395 -7.87 16.54 14.23
N ALA A 396 -6.65 16.65 13.69
CA ALA A 396 -5.48 15.95 14.23
C ALA A 396 -5.04 16.51 15.58
N ASN A 397 -5.20 17.81 15.86
CA ASN A 397 -4.90 18.37 17.18
C ASN A 397 -5.82 17.75 18.23
N TYR A 398 -7.12 17.68 17.90
CA TYR A 398 -8.11 17.05 18.77
C TYR A 398 -7.80 15.57 18.99
N LEU A 399 -7.63 14.81 17.90
CA LEU A 399 -7.34 13.38 17.94
C LEU A 399 -6.09 13.06 18.75
N TYR A 400 -4.98 13.76 18.48
CA TYR A 400 -3.73 13.56 19.20
C TYR A 400 -3.85 13.91 20.69
N GLY A 401 -4.51 15.03 21.02
CA GLY A 401 -4.76 15.41 22.40
C GLY A 401 -5.56 14.36 23.19
N ARG A 402 -6.54 13.72 22.54
CA ARG A 402 -7.32 12.62 23.11
C ARG A 402 -6.49 11.35 23.30
N LEU A 403 -5.76 10.94 22.27
CA LEU A 403 -4.86 9.78 22.33
C LEU A 403 -3.86 9.93 23.49
N PHE A 404 -3.19 11.09 23.58
CA PHE A 404 -2.25 11.38 24.65
C PHE A 404 -2.90 11.30 26.05
N LYS A 405 -4.09 11.89 26.21
CA LYS A 405 -4.83 11.85 27.47
C LYS A 405 -5.19 10.42 27.86
N GLU A 406 -5.64 9.59 26.91
CA GLU A 406 -6.01 8.20 27.18
C GLU A 406 -4.81 7.33 27.53
N THR A 407 -3.70 7.45 26.80
CA THR A 407 -2.44 6.76 27.13
C THR A 407 -1.97 7.16 28.52
N TYR A 408 -1.97 8.46 28.83
CA TYR A 408 -1.58 8.97 30.15
C TYR A 408 -2.47 8.43 31.28
N LEU A 409 -3.79 8.40 31.09
CA LEU A 409 -4.74 7.85 32.07
C LEU A 409 -4.60 6.33 32.23
N SER A 410 -4.35 5.61 31.13
CA SER A 410 -4.09 4.17 31.15
C SER A 410 -2.83 3.85 31.95
N ASP A 411 -1.75 4.61 31.76
CA ASP A 411 -0.51 4.44 32.51
C ASP A 411 -0.68 4.73 34.01
N ILE A 412 -1.49 5.72 34.38
CA ILE A 412 -1.84 5.98 35.79
C ILE A 412 -2.60 4.79 36.37
N LYS A 413 -3.62 4.27 35.67
CA LYS A 413 -4.40 3.10 36.13
C LYS A 413 -3.51 1.87 36.28
N LYS A 414 -2.62 1.59 35.31
CA LYS A 414 -1.66 0.48 35.39
C LYS A 414 -0.75 0.62 36.61
N LYS A 415 -0.22 1.83 36.86
CA LYS A 415 0.60 2.11 38.07
C LYS A 415 -0.19 1.93 39.36
N GLN A 416 -1.47 2.33 39.39
CA GLN A 416 -2.34 2.12 40.56
C GLN A 416 -2.62 0.63 40.79
N ILE A 417 -2.99 -0.13 39.74
CA ILE A 417 -3.20 -1.57 39.81
C ILE A 417 -1.90 -2.28 40.24
N GLN A 418 -0.76 -1.85 39.72
CA GLN A 418 0.53 -2.42 40.10
C GLN A 418 0.84 -2.17 41.57
N ARG A 419 0.60 -0.94 42.09
CA ARG A 419 0.72 -0.65 43.52
C ARG A 419 -0.25 -1.46 44.37
N GLN A 420 -1.49 -1.63 43.91
CA GLN A 420 -2.48 -2.47 44.60
C GLN A 420 -2.06 -3.94 44.61
N LYS A 421 -1.55 -4.47 43.49
CA LYS A 421 -1.01 -5.83 43.41
C LYS A 421 0.22 -6.00 44.29
N GLU A 422 1.11 -5.01 44.35
CA GLU A 422 2.29 -5.03 45.24
C GLU A 422 1.88 -4.94 46.72
N GLN A 423 0.87 -4.14 47.07
CA GLN A 423 0.29 -4.09 48.41
C GLN A 423 -0.38 -5.42 48.77
N GLN A 424 -1.24 -5.94 47.88
CA GLN A 424 -1.86 -7.25 48.04
C GLN A 424 -0.82 -8.36 48.13
N GLN A 425 0.27 -8.33 47.35
CA GLN A 425 1.36 -9.29 47.47
C GLN A 425 2.17 -9.11 48.75
N LYS A 426 2.34 -7.89 49.28
CA LYS A 426 2.97 -7.67 50.60
C LYS A 426 2.09 -8.21 51.71
N GLU A 427 0.79 -7.89 51.69
CA GLU A 427 -0.19 -8.43 52.63
C GLU A 427 -0.34 -9.95 52.51
N GLN A 428 -0.29 -10.49 51.29
CA GLN A 428 -0.32 -11.92 51.03
C GLN A 428 0.98 -12.58 51.48
N ARG A 429 2.16 -11.98 51.29
CA ARG A 429 3.44 -12.47 51.86
C ARG A 429 3.44 -12.44 53.39
N GLU A 430 2.73 -11.49 54.01
CA GLU A 430 2.52 -11.44 55.46
C GLU A 430 1.49 -12.48 55.95
N LYS A 431 0.46 -12.79 55.15
CA LYS A 431 -0.55 -13.83 55.42
C LYS A 431 -0.07 -15.26 55.11
N ASP A 432 0.75 -15.44 54.08
CA ASP A 432 1.38 -16.70 53.67
C ASP A 432 2.47 -17.13 54.66
N LYS A 433 2.97 -16.21 55.50
CA LYS A 433 3.72 -16.54 56.73
C LYS A 433 2.85 -17.21 57.81
N LYS A 434 1.52 -17.26 57.64
CA LYS A 434 0.60 -17.77 58.68
C LYS A 434 -0.36 -18.88 58.26
N GLN A 435 -0.63 -19.19 57.00
CA GLN A 435 -1.33 -20.43 56.64
C GLN A 435 -1.40 -20.67 55.13
N LYS A 436 -1.24 -21.94 54.75
CA LYS A 436 -1.44 -22.48 53.39
C LYS A 436 -2.90 -22.90 53.18
N ASN A 437 -3.55 -22.43 52.11
CA ASN A 437 -4.23 -23.21 51.05
C ASN A 437 -5.47 -22.55 50.42
N THR A 438 -5.55 -22.69 49.07
CA THR A 438 -6.72 -22.67 48.13
C THR A 438 -7.56 -21.39 48.02
N SER A 439 -8.13 -20.97 46.89
CA SER A 439 -8.24 -21.41 45.48
C SER A 439 -8.71 -20.19 44.66
N GLN A 440 -8.46 -20.14 43.35
CA GLN A 440 -8.82 -18.99 42.50
C GLN A 440 -9.88 -19.39 41.44
N SER A 441 -10.98 -18.64 41.44
CA SER A 441 -12.05 -18.67 40.43
C SER A 441 -11.70 -17.71 39.29
N SER A 442 -11.96 -18.12 38.04
CA SER A 442 -11.78 -17.28 36.84
C SER A 442 -13.15 -16.94 36.24
N LEU A 443 -13.40 -15.63 36.08
CA LEU A 443 -14.49 -15.09 35.27
C LEU A 443 -13.99 -14.93 33.84
N LEU A 444 -14.53 -15.72 32.92
CA LEU A 444 -14.30 -15.57 31.48
C LEU A 444 -15.11 -14.37 30.95
N PRO A 445 -14.49 -13.45 30.18
CA PRO A 445 -15.24 -12.45 29.43
C PRO A 445 -16.07 -13.13 28.33
N LYS A 446 -17.32 -12.71 28.18
CA LYS A 446 -18.21 -13.16 27.11
C LYS A 446 -17.69 -12.61 25.77
N TYR A 447 -17.12 -13.49 24.95
CA TYR A 447 -16.75 -13.19 23.57
C TYR A 447 -17.98 -13.25 22.66
N ASN A 448 -18.11 -12.25 21.77
CA ASN A 448 -18.98 -12.35 20.62
C ASN A 448 -18.34 -13.30 19.60
N ALA A 449 -18.97 -14.45 19.33
CA ALA A 449 -18.39 -15.55 18.55
C ALA A 449 -18.16 -15.27 17.05
N ALA A 450 -18.43 -14.05 16.55
CA ALA A 450 -18.34 -13.69 15.13
C ALA A 450 -17.02 -13.00 14.74
N GLU A 451 -16.33 -12.35 15.68
CA GLU A 451 -15.07 -11.63 15.42
C GLU A 451 -13.93 -12.30 16.19
N PRO A 452 -12.85 -12.75 15.53
CA PRO A 452 -11.78 -13.50 16.19
C PRO A 452 -10.80 -12.61 16.97
N PHE A 453 -11.08 -11.31 17.10
CA PHE A 453 -10.21 -10.32 17.74
C PHE A 453 -10.98 -9.13 18.33
N ASN A 454 -10.34 -8.44 19.27
CA ASN A 454 -10.76 -7.12 19.75
C ASN A 454 -9.96 -6.02 19.02
N LEU A 455 -10.55 -4.84 18.83
CA LEU A 455 -9.82 -3.69 18.28
C LEU A 455 -8.79 -3.20 19.30
N SER A 456 -7.49 -3.37 19.08
CA SER A 456 -6.47 -2.83 20.01
C SER A 456 -5.92 -1.45 19.59
N THR A 457 -6.38 -0.91 18.45
CA THR A 457 -5.85 0.30 17.83
C THR A 457 -6.92 1.06 17.05
N TYR A 458 -6.78 2.39 16.97
CA TYR A 458 -7.60 3.23 16.08
C TYR A 458 -7.12 3.20 14.62
N TYR A 459 -5.84 2.90 14.41
CA TYR A 459 -5.20 2.85 13.10
C TYR A 459 -5.11 1.40 12.63
N ILE A 460 -5.80 1.09 11.53
CA ILE A 460 -6.00 -0.28 11.04
C ILE A 460 -5.40 -0.54 9.65
N SER A 461 -4.92 0.51 8.95
CA SER A 461 -4.44 0.37 7.57
C SER A 461 -3.31 -0.63 7.44
N ARG A 462 -2.38 -0.64 8.41
CA ARG A 462 -1.17 -1.47 8.37
C ARG A 462 -0.66 -1.74 9.78
N PHE A 463 -0.44 -3.01 10.11
CA PHE A 463 0.24 -3.43 11.31
C PHE A 463 1.75 -3.41 11.09
N GLN A 464 2.46 -2.73 11.98
CA GLN A 464 3.91 -2.61 11.94
C GLN A 464 4.47 -2.53 13.35
N VAL A 465 5.58 -3.24 13.59
CA VAL A 465 6.27 -3.24 14.88
C VAL A 465 7.61 -2.52 14.75
N TRP A 466 7.83 -1.50 15.58
CA TRP A 466 9.06 -0.70 15.60
C TRP A 466 9.89 -1.01 16.84
N ARG A 467 11.22 -1.08 16.71
CA ARG A 467 12.15 -1.44 17.80
C ARG A 467 11.97 -0.59 19.06
N ASP A 468 11.82 0.72 18.89
CA ASP A 468 11.91 1.69 19.99
C ASP A 468 10.57 1.96 20.69
N VAL A 469 9.44 1.66 20.04
CA VAL A 469 8.09 1.89 20.61
C VAL A 469 7.61 0.69 21.43
N ASN A 470 8.10 -0.50 21.10
CA ASN A 470 7.40 -1.73 21.42
C ASN A 470 8.07 -2.64 22.47
N GLN A 471 9.35 -2.44 22.80
CA GLN A 471 10.01 -3.26 23.83
C GLN A 471 9.76 -2.77 25.26
N MET A 472 9.36 -1.51 25.45
CA MET A 472 9.12 -0.94 26.80
C MET A 472 7.80 -1.38 27.45
N SER A 473 6.83 -1.87 26.68
CA SER A 473 5.51 -2.29 27.21
C SER A 473 5.50 -3.73 27.74
N GLY A 474 6.44 -4.57 27.32
CA GLY A 474 6.40 -6.02 27.57
C GLY A 474 5.15 -6.72 27.04
N SER A 475 4.35 -6.07 26.17
CA SER A 475 3.11 -6.65 25.65
C SER A 475 3.42 -7.65 24.53
N LYS A 476 2.73 -8.80 24.53
CA LYS A 476 2.86 -9.80 23.44
C LYS A 476 2.53 -9.18 22.07
N GLU A 477 1.69 -8.15 22.04
CA GLU A 477 1.28 -7.45 20.82
C GLU A 477 2.38 -6.62 20.18
N SER A 478 3.43 -6.26 20.92
CA SER A 478 4.51 -5.39 20.48
C SER A 478 5.81 -6.16 20.21
N ARG A 479 5.85 -7.45 20.57
CA ARG A 479 6.98 -8.36 20.31
C ARG A 479 7.27 -8.51 18.81
N CYS A 480 8.52 -8.78 18.46
CA CYS A 480 8.95 -9.17 17.12
C CYS A 480 9.74 -10.46 17.29
N ASP A 481 9.23 -11.57 16.77
CA ASP A 481 9.90 -12.87 16.84
C ASP A 481 10.81 -13.13 15.63
N GLY A 482 10.65 -12.35 14.55
CA GLY A 482 11.61 -12.27 13.45
C GLY A 482 12.81 -11.35 13.72
N LYS A 483 13.19 -10.52 12.73
CA LYS A 483 14.36 -9.63 12.81
C LYS A 483 14.00 -8.18 12.50
N PHE A 484 14.83 -7.23 12.94
CA PHE A 484 14.62 -5.80 12.62
C PHE A 484 15.50 -5.35 11.44
N ILE A 485 14.89 -4.71 10.44
CA ILE A 485 15.59 -4.02 9.35
C ILE A 485 15.09 -2.58 9.27
N ALA A 486 16.01 -1.62 9.39
CA ALA A 486 15.71 -0.18 9.50
C ALA A 486 14.70 0.09 10.63
N SER A 487 14.95 -0.48 11.81
CA SER A 487 14.11 -0.39 13.02
C SER A 487 12.68 -0.95 12.91
N SER A 488 12.23 -1.41 11.74
CA SER A 488 10.96 -2.11 11.56
C SER A 488 11.14 -3.62 11.61
N CYS A 489 10.23 -4.32 12.30
CA CYS A 489 10.18 -5.77 12.33
C CYS A 489 9.95 -6.32 10.91
N VAL A 490 10.73 -7.33 10.56
CA VAL A 490 10.48 -8.29 9.49
C VAL A 490 9.94 -9.52 10.18
N TYR A 491 8.67 -9.83 9.94
CA TYR A 491 8.00 -10.91 10.62
C TYR A 491 8.56 -12.27 10.17
N GLY A 492 8.72 -13.16 11.14
CA GLY A 492 9.18 -14.55 10.95
C GLY A 492 8.11 -15.57 11.32
N ILE A 493 8.49 -16.85 11.39
CA ILE A 493 7.59 -17.96 11.71
C ILE A 493 6.93 -17.80 13.09
N GLY A 494 7.64 -17.22 14.06
CA GLY A 494 7.14 -16.98 15.41
C GLY A 494 6.08 -15.89 15.50
N ASP A 495 5.94 -15.05 14.46
CA ASP A 495 4.98 -13.94 14.47
C ASP A 495 3.59 -14.33 13.95
N ILE A 496 3.47 -15.46 13.23
CA ILE A 496 2.28 -15.80 12.44
C ILE A 496 1.02 -16.00 13.29
N GLU A 497 1.12 -16.71 14.42
CA GLU A 497 -0.01 -16.92 15.34
C GLU A 497 -0.67 -15.60 15.77
N ARG A 498 0.14 -14.57 15.97
CA ARG A 498 -0.34 -13.24 16.34
C ARG A 498 -0.85 -12.49 15.10
N LEU A 499 -0.13 -12.54 13.98
CA LEU A 499 -0.48 -11.82 12.76
C LEU A 499 -1.88 -12.17 12.24
N ILE A 500 -2.24 -13.45 12.24
CA ILE A 500 -3.57 -13.88 11.73
C ILE A 500 -4.74 -13.38 12.58
N LYS A 501 -4.49 -13.01 13.85
CA LYS A 501 -5.47 -12.50 14.82
C LYS A 501 -5.53 -10.96 14.88
N ARG A 502 -4.72 -10.27 14.08
CA ARG A 502 -4.64 -8.81 14.10
C ARG A 502 -5.90 -8.15 13.51
N PRO A 503 -6.41 -7.04 14.08
CA PRO A 503 -7.50 -6.26 13.48
C PRO A 503 -7.08 -5.48 12.24
N GLU A 504 -5.79 -5.25 12.01
CA GLU A 504 -5.31 -4.52 10.85
C GLU A 504 -5.52 -5.29 9.54
N LEU A 505 -5.40 -4.55 8.43
CA LEU A 505 -5.69 -5.06 7.10
C LEU A 505 -4.46 -5.68 6.43
N ILE A 506 -3.27 -5.17 6.75
CA ILE A 506 -2.00 -5.48 6.10
C ILE A 506 -0.93 -5.67 7.17
N ALA A 507 -0.04 -6.65 6.99
CA ALA A 507 1.19 -6.78 7.76
C ALA A 507 2.36 -6.14 7.03
N HIS A 508 3.11 -5.29 7.74
CA HIS A 508 4.37 -4.74 7.28
C HIS A 508 5.50 -5.07 8.27
N LYS A 509 6.48 -5.90 7.92
CA LYS A 509 6.81 -6.40 6.58
C LYS A 509 7.24 -7.86 6.60
N LEU A 510 7.13 -8.51 5.46
CA LEU A 510 7.63 -9.86 5.21
C LEU A 510 8.55 -9.85 3.99
N TYR A 511 9.57 -10.70 3.98
CA TYR A 511 10.47 -10.88 2.85
C TYR A 511 10.62 -12.37 2.55
N LEU A 512 10.68 -12.73 1.26
CA LEU A 512 10.99 -14.13 0.89
C LEU A 512 12.45 -14.53 1.20
N ASP A 513 13.34 -13.56 1.44
CA ASP A 513 14.75 -13.79 1.82
C ASP A 513 14.96 -13.95 3.34
N PHE A 514 13.87 -14.06 4.12
CA PHE A 514 13.91 -14.28 5.56
C PHE A 514 12.72 -15.11 6.01
N GLU A 515 12.99 -16.33 6.50
CA GLU A 515 11.98 -17.27 6.99
C GLU A 515 10.73 -17.37 6.07
N PRO A 516 10.90 -17.65 4.77
CA PRO A 516 9.82 -17.55 3.78
C PRO A 516 8.60 -18.42 4.08
N ALA A 517 8.73 -19.48 4.89
CA ALA A 517 7.61 -20.26 5.39
C ALA A 517 6.53 -19.37 6.05
N ALA A 518 6.93 -18.31 6.77
CA ALA A 518 6.02 -17.34 7.37
C ALA A 518 5.16 -16.63 6.31
N TYR A 519 5.79 -16.17 5.22
CA TYR A 519 5.09 -15.54 4.09
C TYR A 519 4.09 -16.51 3.45
N PHE A 520 4.53 -17.72 3.12
CA PHE A 520 3.69 -18.73 2.48
C PHE A 520 2.53 -19.16 3.38
N CYS A 521 2.73 -19.23 4.70
CA CYS A 521 1.63 -19.55 5.60
C CYS A 521 0.57 -18.46 5.61
N LEU A 522 0.96 -17.19 5.76
CA LEU A 522 0.00 -16.10 5.76
C LEU A 522 -0.72 -15.96 4.41
N TRP A 523 0.00 -16.18 3.30
CA TRP A 523 -0.56 -16.22 1.95
C TRP A 523 -1.57 -17.38 1.78
N LYS A 524 -1.22 -18.60 2.23
CA LYS A 524 -2.11 -19.77 2.24
C LYS A 524 -3.38 -19.48 3.06
N GLN A 525 -3.23 -18.96 4.28
CA GLN A 525 -4.35 -18.63 5.17
C GLN A 525 -5.34 -17.65 4.52
N ILE A 526 -4.85 -16.61 3.84
CA ILE A 526 -5.71 -15.64 3.15
C ILE A 526 -6.51 -16.31 2.03
N HIS A 527 -5.86 -17.13 1.21
CA HIS A 527 -6.55 -17.83 0.13
C HIS A 527 -7.55 -18.86 0.64
N GLU A 528 -7.18 -19.69 1.63
CA GLU A 528 -8.08 -20.69 2.20
C GLU A 528 -9.33 -20.04 2.82
N ARG A 529 -9.17 -18.95 3.57
CA ARG A 529 -10.30 -18.19 4.13
C ARG A 529 -11.16 -17.55 3.04
N ALA A 530 -10.57 -17.09 1.94
CA ALA A 530 -11.32 -16.51 0.82
C ALA A 530 -12.11 -17.55 0.02
N LEU A 531 -11.69 -18.81 0.04
CA LEU A 531 -12.33 -19.92 -0.67
C LEU A 531 -13.31 -20.70 0.21
N ASP A 532 -13.31 -20.48 1.52
CA ASP A 532 -14.27 -21.08 2.45
C ASP A 532 -15.45 -20.13 2.73
N TRP A 533 -16.59 -20.46 2.10
CA TRP A 533 -17.82 -19.70 2.25
C TRP A 533 -18.28 -19.59 3.71
N GLN A 534 -18.12 -20.64 4.52
CA GLN A 534 -18.57 -20.60 5.93
C GLN A 534 -17.73 -19.62 6.75
N THR A 535 -16.40 -19.66 6.59
CA THR A 535 -15.51 -18.69 7.24
C THR A 535 -15.82 -17.27 6.80
N GLN A 536 -16.02 -17.05 5.50
CA GLN A 536 -16.41 -15.75 4.96
C GLN A 536 -17.71 -15.20 5.58
N GLN A 537 -18.74 -16.03 5.78
CA GLN A 537 -20.01 -15.55 6.35
C GLN A 537 -19.93 -15.18 7.83
N ARG A 538 -18.94 -15.70 8.58
CA ARG A 538 -18.81 -15.39 10.03
C ARG A 538 -18.34 -13.96 10.30
N PHE A 539 -17.49 -13.41 9.44
CA PHE A 539 -16.92 -12.09 9.64
C PHE A 539 -17.91 -10.97 9.27
N VAL A 540 -18.35 -10.15 10.24
CA VAL A 540 -19.35 -9.09 9.98
C VAL A 540 -18.72 -7.69 9.95
N GLY A 541 -17.53 -7.55 10.55
CA GLY A 541 -16.76 -6.33 10.67
C GLY A 541 -17.41 -5.27 11.57
N SER A 542 -18.42 -5.61 12.36
CA SER A 542 -19.18 -4.63 13.16
C SER A 542 -18.28 -3.85 14.13
N VAL A 543 -17.26 -4.50 14.67
CA VAL A 543 -16.30 -3.88 15.59
C VAL A 543 -15.65 -2.63 14.97
N TYR A 544 -15.42 -2.61 13.66
CA TYR A 544 -14.78 -1.48 12.97
C TYR A 544 -15.62 -0.21 12.90
N SER A 545 -16.94 -0.28 13.17
CA SER A 545 -17.72 0.94 13.34
C SER A 545 -17.45 1.66 14.66
N GLU A 546 -16.79 0.99 15.60
CA GLU A 546 -16.44 1.54 16.89
C GLU A 546 -15.15 2.37 16.86
N LEU A 547 -14.43 2.37 15.74
CA LEU A 547 -13.23 3.18 15.57
C LEU A 547 -13.56 4.66 15.83
N PRO A 548 -12.70 5.38 16.58
CA PRO A 548 -13.01 6.73 17.03
C PRO A 548 -13.21 7.69 15.85
N LEU A 549 -12.42 7.56 14.78
CA LEU A 549 -12.58 8.35 13.56
C LEU A 549 -13.97 8.16 12.91
N VAL A 550 -14.50 6.93 12.94
CA VAL A 550 -15.83 6.59 12.42
C VAL A 550 -16.92 7.19 13.30
N LYS A 551 -16.79 7.03 14.61
CA LYS A 551 -17.73 7.61 15.59
C LYS A 551 -17.76 9.14 15.54
N MET A 552 -16.60 9.78 15.47
CA MET A 552 -16.47 11.23 15.33
C MET A 552 -17.17 11.72 14.05
N ALA A 553 -16.97 11.04 12.92
CA ALA A 553 -17.62 11.40 11.66
C ALA A 553 -19.16 11.24 11.71
N ARG A 554 -19.69 10.41 12.61
CA ARG A 554 -21.13 10.26 12.86
C ARG A 554 -21.68 11.23 13.91
N GLY A 555 -20.85 12.13 14.44
CA GLY A 555 -21.24 13.07 15.48
C GLY A 555 -21.44 12.44 16.85
N ALA A 556 -20.78 11.31 17.13
CA ALA A 556 -20.84 10.68 18.44
C ALA A 556 -20.32 11.64 19.55
N PRO A 557 -20.95 11.65 20.73
CA PRO A 557 -20.46 12.40 21.89
C PRO A 557 -19.04 12.02 22.29
N GLU A 558 -18.32 12.95 22.91
CA GLU A 558 -16.91 12.77 23.26
C GLU A 558 -16.63 11.65 24.27
N ASP A 559 -17.60 11.34 25.13
CA ASP A 559 -17.53 10.31 26.17
C ASP A 559 -17.75 8.90 25.62
N GLU A 560 -18.22 8.76 24.38
CA GLU A 560 -18.41 7.48 23.69
C GLU A 560 -17.22 7.04 22.83
N LEU A 561 -16.23 7.92 22.65
CA LEU A 561 -15.03 7.65 21.86
C LEU A 561 -14.04 6.80 22.67
N LYS A 562 -13.69 5.62 22.13
CA LYS A 562 -12.65 4.75 22.67
C LYS A 562 -11.52 4.64 21.66
N PHE A 563 -10.28 4.88 22.08
CA PHE A 563 -9.12 4.81 21.19
C PHE A 563 -8.23 3.59 21.46
N TYR A 564 -8.43 2.95 22.61
CA TYR A 564 -7.90 1.63 22.96
C TYR A 564 -9.05 0.78 23.49
N PHE A 565 -9.11 -0.49 23.09
CA PHE A 565 -10.11 -1.42 23.59
C PHE A 565 -9.38 -2.48 24.42
N ASP A 566 -9.79 -2.59 25.68
CA ASP A 566 -9.25 -3.55 26.66
C ASP A 566 -9.70 -4.99 26.37
#